data_AF-A0A1Q3HUP7-F1
#
_entry.id   AF-A0A1Q3HUP7-F1
#
_cell.length_a   1.000
_cell.length_b   1.000
_cell.length_c   1.000
_cell.angle_alpha   90.00
_cell.angle_beta   90.00
_cell.angle_gamma   90.00
#
_symmetry.space_group_name_H-M   'P 1'
#
loop_
_entity.id
_entity.type
_entity.pdbx_description
1 polymer ?
#
loop_
_entity_poly.entity_id
_entity_poly.type
_entity_poly.pdbx_seq_one_letter_code
_entity_poly.pdbx_strand_id
1 'polypeptide(L)'
;MAEFLPRVGPLLVGLVLLYPSSTAGPDIDRRPEWVDAQGEYEARLREVAEESRRLMEEFERQEAEDVVPDIDSDPVAAVTAPTPWWKKTNPATGRNYTSMEEYDQVPRHPDQTCKNSRLDELEAEKKLLMKLVPPYDPKAPRSKNVEKLDKVPCSRIRLRLESMKRVLEKRWEIEKDCFGGKPDPGHDITMTELEQGIANIKKLEAKNCAPGHPMAEK
;
A
#
# COMPACT_ATOMS: atom_id res chain seq x y z
N MET A 1 -14.80 -70.69 48.55
CA MET A 1 -14.31 -70.94 49.91
C MET A 1 -12.84 -70.51 49.92
N ALA A 2 -12.32 -69.58 50.72
CA ALA A 2 -12.78 -68.74 51.81
C ALA A 2 -11.79 -67.54 51.85
N GLU A 3 -12.25 -66.29 51.95
CA GLU A 3 -12.03 -65.38 53.08
C GLU A 3 -10.75 -65.61 53.91
N PHE A 4 -9.91 -64.57 54.05
CA PHE A 4 -9.53 -63.95 55.34
C PHE A 4 -8.50 -62.81 55.10
N LEU A 5 -8.90 -61.56 55.38
CA LEU A 5 -7.98 -60.50 55.77
C LEU A 5 -7.45 -60.82 57.19
N PRO A 6 -6.27 -60.29 57.59
CA PRO A 6 -6.37 -59.15 58.51
C PRO A 6 -5.25 -58.08 58.41
N ARG A 7 -5.69 -56.84 58.63
CA ARG A 7 -5.09 -55.78 59.49
C ARG A 7 -3.57 -55.62 59.50
N VAL A 8 -3.09 -54.53 58.89
CA VAL A 8 -2.20 -53.56 59.57
C VAL A 8 -2.47 -52.14 59.05
N GLY A 9 -3.24 -51.36 59.79
CA GLY A 9 -3.02 -49.91 59.94
C GLY A 9 -2.57 -49.68 61.39
N PRO A 10 -1.99 -48.53 61.80
CA PRO A 10 -1.99 -47.22 61.15
C PRO A 10 -0.65 -46.45 61.35
N LEU A 11 0.27 -46.47 60.37
CA LEU A 11 1.53 -45.69 60.46
C LEU A 11 1.76 -44.77 59.24
N LEU A 12 0.70 -44.47 58.48
CA LEU A 12 0.72 -43.56 57.34
C LEU A 12 -0.33 -42.45 57.44
N VAL A 13 -0.69 -42.03 58.66
CA VAL A 13 -1.59 -40.88 58.92
C VAL A 13 -0.83 -39.70 59.54
N GLY A 14 0.44 -39.86 59.90
CA GLY A 14 1.25 -38.82 60.57
C GLY A 14 2.09 -37.92 59.68
N LEU A 15 2.18 -38.16 58.36
CA LEU A 15 3.11 -37.46 57.46
C LEU A 15 2.45 -36.53 56.42
N VAL A 16 1.14 -36.25 56.58
CA VAL A 16 0.38 -35.31 55.73
C VAL A 16 0.04 -34.00 56.48
N LEU A 17 0.35 -33.91 57.79
CA LEU A 17 0.02 -32.75 58.63
C LEU A 17 1.18 -31.75 58.86
N LEU A 18 2.28 -31.86 58.12
CA LEU A 18 3.44 -30.96 58.24
C LEU A 18 3.85 -30.29 56.93
N TYR A 19 2.95 -30.22 55.95
CA TYR A 19 3.11 -29.32 54.81
C TYR A 19 1.96 -28.30 54.82
N PRO A 20 2.20 -27.03 55.18
CA PRO A 20 1.21 -25.99 54.95
C PRO A 20 1.10 -25.80 53.42
N SER A 21 0.04 -26.37 52.84
CA SER A 21 -0.48 -25.95 51.53
C SER A 21 -1.05 -24.54 51.66
N SER A 22 -0.18 -23.53 51.72
CA SER A 22 -0.59 -22.14 51.55
C SER A 22 0.61 -21.23 51.24
N THR A 23 0.94 -21.16 49.96
CA THR A 23 1.54 -19.94 49.36
C THR A 23 0.63 -19.43 48.25
N ALA A 24 -0.69 -19.47 48.47
CA ALA A 24 -1.56 -18.48 47.85
C ALA A 24 -1.47 -17.25 48.74
N GLY A 25 -0.57 -16.33 48.38
CA GLY A 25 -0.62 -14.97 48.93
C GLY A 25 -1.97 -14.34 48.60
N PRO A 26 -2.37 -13.25 49.27
CA PRO A 26 -3.59 -12.54 48.90
C PRO A 26 -3.46 -12.20 47.42
N ASP A 27 -4.35 -12.76 46.59
CA ASP A 27 -4.49 -12.39 45.19
C ASP A 27 -4.82 -10.91 45.21
N ILE A 28 -3.79 -10.08 45.04
CA ILE A 28 -3.97 -8.66 44.88
C ILE A 28 -4.73 -8.56 43.57
N ASP A 29 -5.95 -8.02 43.63
CA ASP A 29 -6.76 -7.53 42.50
C ASP A 29 -6.01 -6.39 41.78
N ARG A 30 -4.78 -6.68 41.34
CA ARG A 30 -3.88 -5.75 40.68
C ARG A 30 -4.24 -5.85 39.22
N ARG A 31 -5.01 -4.86 38.76
CA ARG A 31 -5.15 -4.57 37.33
C ARG A 31 -3.75 -4.56 36.74
N PRO A 32 -3.45 -5.42 35.76
CA PRO A 32 -2.14 -5.42 35.15
C PRO A 32 -1.88 -4.07 34.47
N GLU A 33 -0.69 -3.50 34.66
CA GLU A 33 -0.34 -2.17 34.12
C GLU A 33 -0.49 -2.08 32.59
N TRP A 34 -0.41 -3.21 31.88
CA TRP A 34 -0.64 -3.26 30.44
C TRP A 34 -2.09 -2.92 30.05
N VAL A 35 -3.06 -3.13 30.93
CA VAL A 35 -4.47 -2.79 30.67
C VAL A 35 -4.68 -1.28 30.73
N ASP A 36 -3.96 -0.57 31.61
CA ASP A 36 -3.95 0.89 31.64
C ASP A 36 -3.20 1.45 30.42
N ALA A 37 -2.04 0.89 30.10
CA ALA A 37 -1.25 1.27 28.92
C ALA A 37 -2.01 1.05 27.60
N GLN A 38 -2.81 -0.02 27.51
CA GLN A 38 -3.68 -0.27 26.37
C GLN A 38 -4.79 0.78 26.26
N GLY A 39 -5.42 1.15 27.38
CA GLY A 39 -6.43 2.20 27.41
C GLY A 39 -5.88 3.56 26.96
N GLU A 40 -4.65 3.90 27.39
CA GLU A 40 -3.97 5.12 26.94
C GLU A 40 -3.64 5.10 25.45
N TYR A 41 -3.22 3.96 24.92
CA TYR A 41 -2.95 3.80 23.49
C TYR A 41 -4.23 3.97 22.65
N GLU A 42 -5.33 3.36 23.07
CA GLU A 42 -6.63 3.51 22.42
C GLU A 42 -7.16 4.95 22.50
N ALA A 43 -6.90 5.66 23.61
CA ALA A 43 -7.24 7.08 23.74
C ALA A 43 -6.45 7.95 22.75
N ARG A 44 -5.14 7.72 22.60
CA ARG A 44 -4.30 8.44 21.62
C ARG A 44 -4.74 8.17 20.18
N LEU A 45 -5.12 6.92 19.87
CA LEU A 45 -5.64 6.59 18.54
C LEU A 45 -6.96 7.33 18.23
N ARG A 46 -7.83 7.52 19.23
CA ARG A 46 -9.06 8.32 19.06
C ARG A 46 -8.75 9.79 18.84
N GLU A 47 -7.82 10.36 19.60
CA GLU A 47 -7.37 11.74 19.44
C GLU A 47 -6.82 11.99 18.04
N VAL A 48 -5.94 11.11 17.54
CA VAL A 48 -5.40 11.18 16.18
C VAL A 48 -6.51 11.05 15.12
N ALA A 49 -7.50 10.17 15.34
CA ALA A 49 -8.62 10.01 14.42
C ALA A 49 -9.58 11.23 14.40
N GLU A 50 -9.68 11.96 15.51
CA GLU A 50 -10.42 13.22 15.58
C GLU A 50 -9.66 14.37 14.94
N GLU A 51 -8.35 14.45 15.17
CA GLU A 51 -7.47 15.43 14.53
C GLU A 51 -7.45 15.24 13.00
N SER A 52 -7.34 14.00 12.54
CA SER A 52 -7.42 13.67 11.10
C SER A 52 -8.77 14.04 10.49
N ARG A 53 -9.88 13.87 11.22
CA ARG A 53 -11.21 14.29 10.75
C ARG A 53 -11.32 15.80 10.66
N ARG A 54 -10.84 16.52 11.68
CA ARG A 54 -10.83 17.98 11.68
C ARG A 54 -10.00 18.54 10.53
N LEU A 55 -8.85 17.92 10.24
CA LEU A 55 -7.98 18.32 9.15
C LEU A 55 -8.61 18.03 7.77
N MET A 56 -9.36 16.94 7.65
CA MET A 56 -10.18 16.66 6.45
C MET A 56 -11.30 17.69 6.27
N GLU A 57 -12.03 18.04 7.32
CA GLU A 57 -13.08 19.07 7.25
C GLU A 57 -12.52 20.46 6.90
N GLU A 58 -11.32 20.80 7.39
CA GLU A 58 -10.63 22.05 7.05
C GLU A 58 -10.15 22.07 5.59
N PHE A 59 -9.65 20.93 5.10
CA PHE A 59 -9.27 20.76 3.69
C PHE A 59 -10.49 20.84 2.76
N GLU A 60 -11.58 20.17 3.08
CA GLU A 60 -12.85 20.23 2.32
C GLU A 60 -13.43 21.65 2.31
N ARG A 61 -13.32 22.40 3.42
CA ARG A 61 -13.76 23.80 3.48
C ARG A 61 -12.89 24.70 2.60
N GLN A 62 -11.56 24.51 2.60
CA GLN A 62 -10.68 25.25 1.69
C GLN A 62 -10.99 24.94 0.22
N GLU A 63 -11.29 23.69 -0.11
CA GLU A 63 -11.69 23.31 -1.47
C GLU A 63 -13.02 23.95 -1.88
N ALA A 64 -13.98 24.07 -0.96
CA ALA A 64 -15.27 24.70 -1.21
C ALA A 64 -15.22 26.24 -1.27
N GLU A 65 -14.29 26.88 -0.57
CA GLU A 65 -14.14 28.34 -0.52
C GLU A 65 -13.30 28.89 -1.69
N ASP A 66 -12.48 28.06 -2.33
CA ASP A 66 -11.70 28.40 -3.53
C ASP A 66 -12.44 28.12 -4.86
N VAL A 67 -13.76 27.87 -4.80
CA VAL A 67 -14.63 27.73 -5.98
C VAL A 67 -14.95 29.09 -6.58
N VAL A 68 -14.10 29.55 -7.51
CA VAL A 68 -14.42 30.59 -8.49
C VAL A 68 -15.39 30.02 -9.54
N PRO A 69 -16.46 30.70 -9.97
CA PRO A 69 -17.44 30.13 -10.89
C PRO A 69 -16.91 30.00 -12.33
N ASP A 70 -16.97 28.77 -12.84
CA ASP A 70 -17.07 28.30 -14.23
C ASP A 70 -16.51 29.22 -15.34
N ILE A 71 -15.28 28.94 -15.76
CA ILE A 71 -14.80 29.21 -17.12
C ILE A 71 -14.50 27.86 -17.73
N ASP A 72 -15.39 27.44 -18.64
CA ASP A 72 -15.33 26.29 -19.54
C ASP A 72 -14.52 25.10 -19.02
N SER A 73 -15.24 24.10 -18.50
CA SER A 73 -14.76 22.73 -18.38
C SER A 73 -14.22 22.23 -19.72
N ASP A 74 -12.93 22.49 -19.96
CA ASP A 74 -12.12 21.74 -20.89
C ASP A 74 -12.33 20.27 -20.53
N PRO A 75 -12.77 19.41 -21.47
CA PRO A 75 -13.14 18.05 -21.13
C PRO A 75 -11.91 17.39 -20.53
N VAL A 76 -11.99 17.07 -19.23
CA VAL A 76 -11.06 16.23 -18.50
C VAL A 76 -10.70 15.12 -19.44
N ALA A 77 -9.48 15.16 -19.99
CA ALA A 77 -9.09 14.44 -21.19
C ALA A 77 -9.67 13.03 -21.12
N ALA A 78 -10.71 12.79 -21.91
CA ALA A 78 -11.53 11.58 -21.82
C ALA A 78 -10.58 10.41 -21.71
N VAL A 79 -10.61 9.71 -20.57
CA VAL A 79 -9.78 8.53 -20.37
C VAL A 79 -10.13 7.64 -21.55
N THR A 80 -9.22 7.49 -22.52
CA THR A 80 -9.44 6.61 -23.64
C THR A 80 -9.74 5.26 -23.02
N ALA A 81 -11.00 4.84 -23.11
CA ALA A 81 -11.48 3.67 -22.42
C ALA A 81 -10.55 2.51 -22.82
N PRO A 82 -10.04 1.73 -21.85
CA PRO A 82 -9.22 0.58 -22.18
C PRO A 82 -9.94 -0.25 -23.24
N THR A 83 -9.18 -0.78 -24.19
CA THR A 83 -9.75 -1.58 -25.28
C THR A 83 -10.64 -2.65 -24.66
N PRO A 84 -11.94 -2.67 -24.97
CA PRO A 84 -12.85 -3.58 -24.31
C PRO A 84 -12.46 -5.04 -24.54
N TRP A 85 -12.72 -5.90 -23.57
CA TRP A 85 -12.27 -7.30 -23.58
C TRP A 85 -12.73 -8.07 -24.82
N TRP A 86 -13.93 -7.81 -25.34
CA TRP A 86 -14.48 -8.44 -26.56
C TRP A 86 -13.76 -8.03 -27.86
N LYS A 87 -12.85 -7.06 -27.80
CA LYS A 87 -11.95 -6.70 -28.92
C LYS A 87 -10.56 -7.32 -28.78
N LYS A 88 -10.27 -7.99 -27.66
CA LYS A 88 -8.99 -8.68 -27.44
C LYS A 88 -9.05 -10.08 -28.05
N THR A 89 -7.92 -10.55 -28.56
CA THR A 89 -7.79 -11.87 -29.18
C THR A 89 -7.51 -12.92 -28.12
N ASN A 90 -8.29 -14.01 -28.15
CA ASN A 90 -8.05 -15.22 -27.40
C ASN A 90 -6.84 -15.95 -28.03
N PRO A 91 -5.74 -16.17 -27.29
CA PRO A 91 -4.54 -16.81 -27.82
C PRO A 91 -4.74 -18.29 -28.19
N ALA A 92 -5.73 -18.98 -27.60
CA ALA A 92 -6.04 -20.38 -27.88
C ALA A 92 -6.80 -20.56 -29.21
N THR A 93 -7.62 -19.59 -29.61
CA THR A 93 -8.50 -19.70 -30.79
C THR A 93 -8.15 -18.76 -31.93
N GLY A 94 -7.34 -17.72 -31.68
CA GLY A 94 -7.04 -16.66 -32.63
C GLY A 94 -8.24 -15.74 -32.95
N ARG A 95 -9.38 -15.92 -32.27
CA ARG A 95 -10.59 -15.10 -32.41
C ARG A 95 -10.76 -14.20 -31.19
N ASN A 96 -11.66 -13.23 -31.25
CA ASN A 96 -11.97 -12.43 -30.07
C ASN A 96 -12.72 -13.25 -29.01
N TYR A 97 -12.55 -12.86 -27.74
CA TYR A 97 -13.33 -13.42 -26.64
C TYR A 97 -14.83 -13.20 -26.84
N THR A 98 -15.62 -14.21 -26.52
CA THR A 98 -17.07 -14.24 -26.72
C THR A 98 -17.86 -14.02 -25.44
N SER A 99 -17.28 -14.31 -24.27
CA SER A 99 -17.88 -14.04 -22.96
C SER A 99 -16.83 -13.59 -21.93
N MET A 100 -17.30 -13.03 -20.81
CA MET A 100 -16.42 -12.63 -19.70
C MET A 100 -15.83 -13.84 -18.97
N GLU A 101 -16.57 -14.94 -18.90
CA GLU A 101 -16.09 -16.21 -18.34
C GLU A 101 -14.95 -16.78 -19.18
N GLU A 102 -15.09 -16.79 -20.51
CA GLU A 102 -14.00 -17.18 -21.42
C GLU A 102 -12.79 -16.26 -21.25
N TYR A 103 -13.05 -14.95 -21.13
CA TYR A 103 -12.00 -13.95 -20.91
C TYR A 103 -11.23 -14.22 -19.63
N ASP A 104 -11.87 -14.53 -18.51
CA ASP A 104 -11.15 -14.77 -17.26
C ASP A 104 -10.56 -16.18 -17.15
N GLN A 105 -11.07 -17.14 -17.92
CA GLN A 105 -10.59 -18.51 -17.91
C GLN A 105 -9.37 -18.73 -18.81
N VAL A 106 -9.28 -18.03 -19.95
CA VAL A 106 -8.18 -18.18 -20.91
C VAL A 106 -7.19 -17.01 -20.75
N PRO A 107 -5.99 -17.23 -20.17
CA PRO A 107 -5.02 -16.17 -19.94
C PRO A 107 -4.58 -15.51 -21.25
N ARG A 108 -4.35 -14.19 -21.24
CA ARG A 108 -3.81 -13.45 -22.39
C ARG A 108 -2.33 -13.68 -22.61
N HIS A 109 -1.60 -13.97 -21.54
CA HIS A 109 -0.15 -14.17 -21.58
C HIS A 109 0.21 -15.59 -21.12
N PRO A 110 1.28 -16.21 -21.67
CA PRO A 110 1.65 -17.59 -21.35
C PRO A 110 1.88 -17.86 -19.86
N ASP A 111 2.52 -16.94 -19.15
CA ASP A 111 2.89 -17.08 -17.74
C ASP A 111 1.92 -16.37 -16.78
N GLN A 112 0.75 -15.94 -17.28
CA GLN A 112 -0.21 -15.21 -16.46
C GLN A 112 -0.97 -16.16 -15.51
N THR A 113 -0.94 -15.84 -14.22
CA THR A 113 -1.56 -16.60 -13.13
C THR A 113 -2.88 -16.01 -12.66
N CYS A 114 -3.10 -14.72 -12.84
CA CYS A 114 -4.34 -14.04 -12.44
C CYS A 114 -5.39 -14.05 -13.56
N LYS A 115 -6.63 -13.69 -13.22
CA LYS A 115 -7.70 -13.46 -14.20
C LYS A 115 -7.39 -12.25 -15.09
N ASN A 116 -7.87 -12.26 -16.34
CA ASN A 116 -7.65 -11.15 -17.26
C ASN A 116 -8.32 -9.85 -16.79
N SER A 117 -9.49 -9.92 -16.16
CA SER A 117 -10.16 -8.80 -15.49
C SER A 117 -9.27 -8.15 -14.43
N ARG A 118 -8.66 -8.97 -13.55
CA ARG A 118 -7.75 -8.48 -12.51
C ARG A 118 -6.50 -7.80 -13.09
N LEU A 119 -5.92 -8.37 -14.14
CA LEU A 119 -4.80 -7.74 -14.84
C LEU A 119 -5.21 -6.37 -15.42
N ASP A 120 -6.40 -6.26 -16.01
CA ASP A 120 -6.91 -4.99 -16.56
C ASP A 120 -7.13 -3.92 -15.48
N GLU A 121 -7.62 -4.30 -14.30
CA GLU A 121 -7.76 -3.40 -13.15
C GLU A 121 -6.41 -2.83 -12.71
N LEU A 122 -5.43 -3.71 -12.48
CA LEU A 122 -4.09 -3.31 -12.04
C LEU A 122 -3.37 -2.46 -13.09
N GLU A 123 -3.52 -2.80 -14.37
CA GLU A 123 -2.99 -1.99 -15.48
C GLU A 123 -3.65 -0.61 -15.57
N ALA A 124 -4.96 -0.54 -15.34
CA ALA A 124 -5.72 0.71 -15.32
C ALA A 124 -5.26 1.60 -14.14
N GLU A 125 -5.15 1.05 -12.93
CA GLU A 125 -4.62 1.74 -11.75
C GLU A 125 -3.20 2.28 -12.00
N LYS A 126 -2.30 1.44 -12.52
CA LYS A 126 -0.94 1.85 -12.90
C LYS A 126 -0.96 3.01 -13.89
N LYS A 127 -1.82 2.94 -14.91
CA LYS A 127 -1.97 4.01 -15.92
C LYS A 127 -2.50 5.31 -15.30
N LEU A 128 -3.41 5.22 -14.33
CA LEU A 128 -3.89 6.37 -13.57
C LEU A 128 -2.77 6.97 -12.74
N LEU A 129 -2.03 6.16 -11.98
CA LEU A 129 -0.87 6.61 -11.19
C LEU A 129 0.17 7.32 -12.08
N MET A 130 0.46 6.77 -13.26
CA MET A 130 1.39 7.39 -14.23
C MET A 130 0.89 8.76 -14.70
N LYS A 131 -0.40 8.92 -14.97
CA LYS A 131 -0.99 10.21 -15.37
C LYS A 131 -0.94 11.25 -14.26
N LEU A 132 -1.05 10.81 -13.00
CA LEU A 132 -1.00 11.67 -11.83
C LEU A 132 0.42 12.09 -11.46
N VAL A 133 1.46 11.52 -12.09
CA VAL A 133 2.85 11.95 -11.84
C VAL A 133 3.02 13.41 -12.24
N PRO A 134 3.29 14.32 -11.28
CA PRO A 134 3.33 15.74 -11.57
C PRO A 134 4.54 16.09 -12.44
N PRO A 135 4.39 16.94 -13.48
CA PRO A 135 5.54 17.45 -14.22
C PRO A 135 6.41 18.34 -13.34
N TYR A 136 7.70 18.43 -13.66
CA TYR A 136 8.61 19.36 -12.98
C TYR A 136 8.19 20.82 -13.17
N ASP A 137 7.82 21.20 -14.39
CA ASP A 137 7.28 22.52 -14.75
C ASP A 137 5.91 22.33 -15.41
N PRO A 138 4.81 22.78 -14.80
CA PRO A 138 3.47 22.72 -15.39
C PRO A 138 3.35 23.47 -16.73
N LYS A 139 4.13 24.55 -16.93
CA LYS A 139 4.12 25.34 -18.17
C LYS A 139 4.96 24.71 -19.28
N ALA A 140 5.86 23.79 -18.92
CA ALA A 140 6.70 23.07 -19.87
C ALA A 140 6.88 21.60 -19.46
N PRO A 141 5.80 20.79 -19.45
CA PRO A 141 5.77 19.48 -18.80
C PRO A 141 6.70 18.44 -19.43
N ARG A 142 7.10 18.64 -20.70
CA ARG A 142 8.01 17.77 -21.44
C ARG A 142 9.44 18.31 -21.52
N SER A 143 9.73 19.43 -20.85
CA SER A 143 11.06 20.03 -20.93
C SER A 143 12.11 19.16 -20.24
N LYS A 144 13.20 18.91 -20.95
CA LYS A 144 14.41 18.25 -20.41
C LYS A 144 15.57 19.24 -20.24
N ASN A 145 15.28 20.54 -20.28
CA ASN A 145 16.30 21.57 -20.17
C ASN A 145 16.90 21.57 -18.75
N VAL A 146 18.22 21.39 -18.66
CA VAL A 146 18.94 21.26 -17.40
C VAL A 146 18.84 22.53 -16.54
N GLU A 147 18.97 23.72 -17.13
CA GLU A 147 18.86 25.00 -16.40
C GLU A 147 17.46 25.18 -15.78
N LYS A 148 16.42 24.65 -16.42
CA LYS A 148 15.07 24.63 -15.86
C LYS A 148 14.94 23.63 -14.72
N LEU A 149 15.53 22.45 -14.84
CA LEU A 149 15.52 21.42 -13.80
C LEU A 149 16.22 21.91 -12.52
N ASP A 150 17.31 22.66 -12.65
CA ASP A 150 18.05 23.24 -11.51
C ASP A 150 17.23 24.26 -10.71
N LYS A 151 16.14 24.77 -11.28
CA LYS A 151 15.22 25.74 -10.64
C LYS A 151 13.94 25.08 -10.14
N VAL A 152 13.84 23.76 -10.15
CA VAL A 152 12.68 23.05 -9.61
C VAL A 152 12.77 23.01 -8.08
N PRO A 153 11.72 23.44 -7.36
CA PRO A 153 11.66 23.37 -5.90
C PRO A 153 11.82 21.95 -5.36
N CYS A 154 12.51 21.81 -4.22
CA CYS A 154 12.72 20.51 -3.57
C CYS A 154 11.41 19.74 -3.31
N SER A 155 10.38 20.43 -2.81
CA SER A 155 9.04 19.85 -2.56
C SER A 155 8.43 19.21 -3.81
N ARG A 156 8.59 19.84 -4.98
CA ARG A 156 8.09 19.32 -6.27
C ARG A 156 8.87 18.08 -6.73
N ILE A 157 10.18 18.06 -6.50
CA ILE A 157 11.04 16.91 -6.81
C ILE A 157 10.63 15.71 -5.95
N ARG A 158 10.46 15.92 -4.64
CA ARG A 158 10.03 14.89 -3.69
C ARG A 158 8.65 14.33 -4.04
N LEU A 159 7.68 15.20 -4.31
CA LEU A 159 6.35 14.78 -4.73
C LEU A 159 6.40 13.89 -5.97
N ARG A 160 7.15 14.31 -7.00
CA ARG A 160 7.32 13.51 -8.22
C ARG A 160 8.04 12.19 -7.95
N LEU A 161 9.07 12.19 -7.11
CA LEU A 161 9.79 10.98 -6.71
C LEU A 161 8.85 9.98 -6.04
N GLU A 162 8.00 10.44 -5.13
CA GLU A 162 7.00 9.62 -4.47
C GLU A 162 5.97 9.07 -5.47
N SER A 163 5.43 9.91 -6.36
CA SER A 163 4.49 9.44 -7.41
C SER A 163 5.12 8.36 -8.30
N MET A 164 6.40 8.53 -8.70
CA MET A 164 7.11 7.53 -9.49
C MET A 164 7.35 6.23 -8.72
N LYS A 165 7.63 6.29 -7.42
CA LYS A 165 7.74 5.10 -6.56
C LYS A 165 6.42 4.32 -6.49
N ARG A 166 5.27 5.00 -6.38
CA ARG A 166 3.95 4.36 -6.40
C ARG A 166 3.67 3.63 -7.72
N VAL A 167 4.10 4.20 -8.85
CA VAL A 167 4.02 3.53 -10.17
C VAL A 167 4.89 2.28 -10.21
N LEU A 168 6.12 2.36 -9.69
CA LEU A 168 7.04 1.22 -9.61
C LEU A 168 6.47 0.10 -8.73
N GLU A 169 5.95 0.44 -7.56
CA GLU A 169 5.30 -0.49 -6.63
C GLU A 169 4.11 -1.20 -7.30
N LYS A 170 3.25 -0.47 -8.00
CA LYS A 170 2.13 -1.07 -8.73
C LYS A 170 2.60 -2.01 -9.86
N ARG A 171 3.78 -1.79 -10.45
CA ARG A 171 4.35 -2.71 -11.44
C ARG A 171 4.86 -4.01 -10.79
N TRP A 172 5.49 -3.91 -9.61
CA TRP A 172 5.85 -5.08 -8.81
C TRP A 172 4.61 -5.86 -8.34
N GLU A 173 3.52 -5.17 -7.98
CA GLU A 173 2.25 -5.82 -7.64
C GLU A 173 1.70 -6.63 -8.81
N ILE A 174 1.69 -6.07 -10.04
CA ILE A 174 1.30 -6.82 -11.25
C ILE A 174 2.18 -8.06 -11.43
N GLU A 175 3.50 -7.92 -11.30
CA GLU A 175 4.42 -9.06 -11.45
C GLU A 175 4.13 -10.17 -10.43
N LYS A 176 3.96 -9.78 -9.17
CA LYS A 176 3.71 -10.71 -8.08
C LYS A 176 2.35 -11.39 -8.22
N ASP A 177 1.30 -10.63 -8.43
CA ASP A 177 -0.09 -11.11 -8.40
C ASP A 177 -0.46 -11.85 -9.70
N CYS A 178 0.03 -11.38 -10.84
CA CYS A 178 -0.36 -11.87 -12.15
C CYS A 178 0.69 -12.73 -12.86
N PHE A 179 1.93 -12.77 -12.39
CA PHE A 179 3.02 -13.53 -13.05
C PHE A 179 3.88 -14.32 -12.05
N GLY A 180 3.42 -14.45 -10.80
CA GLY A 180 4.11 -15.24 -9.78
C GLY A 180 5.52 -14.74 -9.44
N GLY A 181 5.77 -13.44 -9.59
CA GLY A 181 7.09 -12.82 -9.38
C GLY A 181 8.07 -13.08 -10.52
N LYS A 182 7.57 -13.44 -11.71
CA LYS A 182 8.35 -13.48 -12.94
C LYS A 182 8.02 -12.27 -13.81
N PRO A 183 8.99 -11.71 -14.56
CA PRO A 183 8.74 -10.56 -15.42
C PRO A 183 7.62 -10.82 -16.44
N ASP A 184 6.63 -9.91 -16.48
CA ASP A 184 5.59 -9.90 -17.51
C ASP A 184 6.14 -9.54 -18.92
N PRO A 185 5.43 -9.83 -20.03
CA PRO A 185 5.86 -9.40 -21.35
C PRO A 185 6.05 -7.87 -21.44
N GLY A 186 7.31 -7.43 -21.58
CA GLY A 186 7.68 -6.01 -21.59
C GLY A 186 7.96 -5.42 -20.21
N HIS A 187 8.02 -6.24 -19.17
CA HIS A 187 8.39 -5.87 -17.81
C HIS A 187 9.79 -5.28 -17.74
N ASP A 188 10.81 -6.01 -18.18
CA ASP A 188 12.22 -5.59 -18.05
C ASP A 188 12.50 -4.21 -18.64
N ILE A 189 11.98 -3.94 -19.84
CA ILE A 189 12.15 -2.64 -20.51
C ILE A 189 11.48 -1.54 -19.68
N THR A 190 10.24 -1.75 -19.27
CA THR A 190 9.50 -0.73 -18.52
C THR A 190 10.08 -0.49 -17.13
N MET A 191 10.54 -1.55 -16.45
CA MET A 191 11.20 -1.46 -15.15
C MET A 191 12.48 -0.67 -15.25
N THR A 192 13.33 -1.01 -16.23
CA THR A 192 14.58 -0.29 -16.48
C THR A 192 14.31 1.21 -16.71
N GLU A 193 13.30 1.55 -17.51
CA GLU A 193 12.92 2.96 -17.76
C GLU A 193 12.41 3.67 -16.49
N LEU A 194 11.58 3.00 -15.69
CA LEU A 194 11.05 3.55 -14.43
C LEU A 194 12.17 3.77 -13.40
N GLU A 195 13.03 2.77 -13.22
CA GLU A 195 14.16 2.81 -12.30
C GLU A 195 15.17 3.88 -12.71
N GLN A 196 15.50 3.97 -14.01
CA GLN A 196 16.36 5.02 -14.53
C GLN A 196 15.73 6.41 -14.33
N GLY A 197 14.42 6.52 -14.54
CA GLY A 197 13.64 7.72 -14.22
C GLY A 197 13.81 8.12 -12.76
N ILE A 198 13.54 7.21 -11.83
CA ILE A 198 13.68 7.40 -10.39
C ILE A 198 15.12 7.78 -10.01
N ALA A 199 16.13 7.11 -10.57
CA ALA A 199 17.52 7.43 -10.33
C ALA A 199 17.87 8.86 -10.76
N ASN A 200 17.34 9.32 -11.89
CA ASN A 200 17.51 10.70 -12.34
C ASN A 200 16.82 11.70 -11.40
N ILE A 201 15.61 11.38 -10.89
CA ILE A 201 14.93 12.23 -9.90
C ILE A 201 15.75 12.31 -8.61
N LYS A 202 16.29 11.18 -8.11
CA LYS A 202 17.14 11.15 -6.91
C LYS A 202 18.41 12.01 -7.06
N LYS A 203 19.04 11.99 -8.24
CA LYS A 203 20.18 12.87 -8.53
C LYS A 203 19.78 14.34 -8.47
N LEU A 204 18.62 14.69 -9.02
CA LEU A 204 18.09 16.05 -8.96
C LEU A 204 17.71 16.46 -7.54
N GLU A 205 17.12 15.56 -6.77
CA GLU A 205 16.82 15.76 -5.34
C GLU A 205 18.09 16.06 -4.55
N ALA A 206 19.12 15.23 -4.70
CA ALA A 206 20.42 15.40 -4.02
C ALA A 206 21.08 16.76 -4.34
N LYS A 207 20.83 17.31 -5.54
CA LYS A 207 21.33 18.63 -5.94
C LYS A 207 20.46 19.77 -5.40
N ASN A 208 19.16 19.75 -5.72
CA ASN A 208 18.29 20.90 -5.49
C ASN A 208 17.79 21.02 -4.04
N CYS A 209 17.75 19.89 -3.32
CA CYS A 209 17.39 19.84 -1.90
C CYS A 209 18.60 19.97 -0.97
N ALA A 210 19.82 20.14 -1.51
CA ALA A 210 21.03 20.27 -0.70
C ALA A 210 20.97 21.56 0.15
N PRO A 211 21.46 21.54 1.40
CA PRO A 211 21.53 22.74 2.23
C PRO A 211 22.23 23.91 1.53
N GLY A 212 21.63 25.10 1.58
CA GLY A 212 22.16 26.30 0.92
C GLY A 212 21.85 26.40 -0.58
N HIS A 213 21.23 25.39 -1.19
CA HIS A 213 20.74 25.50 -2.56
C HIS A 213 19.49 26.41 -2.62
N PRO A 214 19.33 27.28 -3.64
CA PRO A 214 18.19 28.20 -3.74
C PRO A 214 16.80 27.52 -3.71
N MET A 215 16.74 26.24 -4.09
CA MET A 215 15.52 25.44 -4.16
C MET A 215 15.31 24.50 -2.97
N ALA A 216 16.23 24.51 -2.00
CA ALA A 216 16.07 23.72 -0.79
C ALA A 216 14.89 24.25 0.04
N GLU A 217 14.29 23.36 0.84
CA GLU A 217 13.31 23.77 1.83
C GLU A 217 13.98 24.72 2.84
N LYS A 218 13.26 25.78 3.22
CA LYS A 218 13.72 26.76 4.21
C LYS A 218 13.43 26.28 5.62
#